data_AF-A0A528F548-F1
#
_entry.id   AF-A0A528F548-F1
#
_cell.length_a   1.000
_cell.length_b   1.000
_cell.length_c   1.000
_cell.angle_alpha   90.00
_cell.angle_beta   90.00
_cell.angle_gamma   90.00
#
_symmetry.space_group_name_H-M   'P 1'
#
loop_
_entity.id
_entity.type
_entity.pdbx_description
1 polymer ?
#
loop_
_entity_poly.entity_id
_entity_poly.type
_entity_poly.pdbx_seq_one_letter_code
_entity_poly.pdbx_strand_id
1 'polypeptide(L)' 'ADVFTPAHAAREWLLRNGRAPYLLVHPGLAPDFCELPDRDKRAVIVGDAGDAFTYAALNDAFRELSAG' A
#
# COMPACT_ATOMS: atom_id res chain seq x y z
N ALA A 1 -24.94 -8.29 0.59
CA ALA A 1 -24.34 -7.14 -0.10
C ALA A 1 -22.84 -7.27 0.10
N ASP A 2 -22.06 -7.23 -0.97
CA ASP A 2 -20.60 -7.26 -0.87
C ASP A 2 -20.12 -5.86 -0.46
N VAL A 3 -19.22 -5.76 0.53
CA VAL A 3 -18.75 -4.46 1.04
C VAL A 3 -17.57 -4.02 0.21
N PHE A 4 -17.70 -2.90 -0.51
CA PHE A 4 -16.57 -2.29 -1.19
C PHE A 4 -15.74 -1.47 -0.20
N THR A 5 -14.50 -1.90 0.06
CA THR A 5 -13.61 -1.30 1.05
C THR A 5 -12.59 -0.34 0.42
N PRO A 6 -12.01 0.61 1.18
CA PRO A 6 -10.89 1.42 0.70
C PRO A 6 -9.68 0.59 0.27
N ALA A 7 -9.40 -0.53 0.95
CA ALA A 7 -8.31 -1.44 0.57
C ALA A 7 -8.55 -2.06 -0.81
N HIS A 8 -9.78 -2.50 -1.10
CA HIS A 8 -10.17 -2.94 -2.44
C HIS A 8 -10.01 -1.84 -3.50
N ALA A 9 -10.41 -0.60 -3.18
CA ALA A 9 -10.25 0.52 -4.10
C ALA A 9 -8.77 0.82 -4.41
N ALA A 10 -7.90 0.79 -3.39
CA ALA A 10 -6.46 0.99 -3.55
C ALA A 10 -5.81 -0.15 -4.36
N ARG A 11 -6.19 -1.41 -4.09
CA ARG A 11 -5.74 -2.58 -4.84
C ARG A 11 -6.08 -2.48 -6.32
N GLU A 12 -7.33 -2.13 -6.64
CA GLU A 12 -7.78 -1.93 -8.02
C GLU A 12 -7.02 -0.81 -8.72
N TRP A 13 -6.73 0.29 -8.00
CA TRP A 13 -5.93 1.37 -8.55
C TRP A 13 -4.51 0.92 -8.88
N LEU A 14 -3.85 0.15 -8.01
CA LEU A 14 -2.51 -0.40 -8.26
C LEU A 14 -2.48 -1.26 -9.54
N LEU A 15 -3.45 -2.15 -9.70
CA LEU A 15 -3.57 -3.02 -10.87
C LEU A 15 -3.75 -2.22 -12.16
N ARG A 16 -4.68 -1.26 -12.15
CA ARG A 16 -4.99 -0.42 -13.33
C ARG A 16 -3.83 0.47 -13.74
N ASN A 17 -2.97 0.84 -12.80
CA ASN A 17 -1.83 1.74 -13.04
C ASN A 17 -0.48 1.00 -13.13
N GLY A 18 -0.48 -0.33 -13.05
CA GLY A 18 0.75 -1.14 -13.12
C GLY A 18 1.76 -0.81 -12.04
N ARG A 19 1.31 -0.58 -10.80
CA ARG A 19 2.15 -0.21 -9.65
C ARG A 19 2.28 -1.34 -8.65
N ALA A 20 3.47 -1.50 -8.08
CA ALA A 20 3.71 -2.34 -6.91
C ALA A 20 3.46 -1.53 -5.62
N PRO A 21 2.83 -2.10 -4.58
CA PRO A 21 2.59 -1.39 -3.34
C PRO A 21 3.84 -1.32 -2.46
N TYR A 22 4.02 -0.19 -1.79
CA TYR A 22 4.72 -0.10 -0.51
C TYR A 22 3.66 0.19 0.57
N LEU A 23 3.48 -0.71 1.53
CA LEU A 23 2.36 -0.65 2.47
C LEU A 23 2.76 0.06 3.77
N LEU A 24 2.18 1.22 4.02
CA LEU A 24 2.17 1.91 5.31
C LEU A 24 0.76 1.84 5.91
N VAL A 25 0.37 0.64 6.31
CA VAL A 25 -0.96 0.30 6.84
C VAL A 25 -0.81 -0.72 7.98
N HIS A 26 -1.87 -0.94 8.75
CA HIS A 26 -1.85 -1.92 9.82
C HIS A 26 -1.61 -3.33 9.24
N PRO A 27 -0.79 -4.20 9.87
CA PRO A 27 -0.46 -5.52 9.32
C PRO A 27 -1.68 -6.39 8.99
N GLY A 28 -2.78 -6.20 9.70
CA GLY A 28 -4.05 -6.88 9.44
C GLY A 28 -4.68 -6.57 8.06
N LEU A 29 -4.25 -5.51 7.38
CA LEU A 29 -4.67 -5.15 6.02
C LEU A 29 -3.76 -5.75 4.93
N ALA A 30 -2.62 -6.35 5.29
CA ALA A 30 -1.72 -6.96 4.31
C ALA A 30 -2.40 -8.03 3.41
N PRO A 31 -3.33 -8.87 3.92
CA PRO A 31 -4.05 -9.82 3.07
C PRO A 31 -4.85 -9.17 1.93
N ASP A 32 -5.32 -7.92 2.07
CA ASP A 32 -6.05 -7.22 1.01
C ASP A 32 -5.15 -6.87 -0.20
N PHE A 33 -3.83 -6.95 -0.04
CA PHE A 33 -2.83 -6.62 -1.07
C PHE A 33 -2.01 -7.84 -1.52
N CYS A 34 -2.44 -9.05 -1.17
CA CYS A 34 -1.78 -10.27 -1.63
C CYS A 34 -1.99 -10.51 -3.14
N GLU A 35 -1.12 -11.35 -3.71
CA GLU A 35 -1.20 -11.81 -5.11
C GLU A 35 -1.17 -10.69 -6.16
N LEU A 36 -0.63 -9.52 -5.81
CA LEU A 36 -0.34 -8.47 -6.78
C LEU A 36 0.89 -8.85 -7.61
N PRO A 37 0.86 -8.64 -8.94
CA PRO A 37 2.01 -8.94 -9.79
C PRO A 37 3.19 -8.05 -9.43
N ASP A 38 4.41 -8.56 -9.58
CA ASP A 38 5.62 -7.75 -9.46
C ASP A 38 5.64 -6.64 -10.53
N ARG A 39 6.01 -5.43 -10.09
CA ARG A 39 6.11 -4.24 -10.94
C ARG A 39 7.32 -3.41 -10.53
N ASP A 40 7.98 -2.81 -11.52
CA ASP A 40 9.16 -1.98 -11.28
C ASP A 40 8.82 -0.64 -10.61
N LYS A 41 7.64 -0.08 -10.94
CA LYS A 41 7.20 1.21 -10.41
C LYS A 41 6.41 1.04 -9.14
N ARG A 42 6.81 1.72 -8.08
CA ARG A 42 6.16 1.62 -6.76
C ARG A 42 5.12 2.73 -6.54
N ALA A 43 4.24 2.49 -5.57
CA ALA A 43 3.33 3.46 -5.01
C ALA A 43 3.16 3.20 -3.52
N VAL A 44 3.25 4.25 -2.69
CA VAL A 44 3.02 4.14 -1.25
C VAL A 44 1.51 4.16 -0.98
N ILE A 45 1.03 3.13 -0.29
CA ILE A 45 -0.34 3.04 0.21
C ILE A 45 -0.34 3.41 1.68
N VAL A 46 -1.01 4.50 2.02
CA VAL A 46 -1.16 4.98 3.39
C VAL A 46 -2.58 4.73 3.86
N GLY A 47 -2.70 4.15 5.05
CA GLY A 47 -3.96 3.93 5.74
C GLY A 47 -3.77 4.02 7.25
N ASP A 48 -4.76 3.58 8.02
CA ASP A 48 -4.58 3.44 9.46
C ASP A 48 -3.54 2.34 9.72
N ALA A 49 -2.40 2.74 10.28
CA ALA A 49 -1.31 1.82 10.60
C ALA A 49 -1.13 1.57 12.10
N GLY A 50 -1.92 2.22 12.96
CA GLY A 50 -1.77 2.12 14.42
C GLY A 50 -0.31 2.25 14.85
N ASP A 51 0.17 1.28 15.63
CA ASP A 51 1.54 1.24 16.14
C ASP A 51 2.61 1.05 15.05
N ALA A 52 2.23 0.59 13.85
CA ALA A 52 3.15 0.49 12.72
C ALA A 52 3.48 1.87 12.09
N PHE A 53 2.75 2.93 12.44
CA PHE A 53 2.97 4.30 11.96
C PHE A 53 4.15 5.00 12.68
N THR A 54 5.31 4.33 12.68
CA THR A 54 6.52 4.85 13.32
C THR A 54 7.24 5.85 12.42
N TYR A 55 8.12 6.67 13.00
CA TYR A 55 8.98 7.57 12.23
C TYR A 55 9.85 6.80 11.22
N ALA A 56 10.37 5.63 11.61
CA ALA A 56 11.17 4.80 10.72
C ALA A 56 10.36 4.36 9.49
N ALA A 57 9.14 3.86 9.69
CA ALA A 57 8.25 3.44 8.61
C ALA A 57 7.85 4.62 7.70
N LEU A 58 7.56 5.78 8.28
CA LEU A 58 7.29 7.01 7.53
C LEU A 58 8.49 7.46 6.68
N ASN A 59 9.68 7.42 7.24
CA ASN A 59 10.89 7.83 6.57
C ASN A 59 11.25 6.87 5.42
N ASP A 60 11.00 5.57 5.58
CA ASP A 60 11.18 4.60 4.49
C ASP A 60 10.13 4.79 3.39
N ALA A 61 8.85 5.02 3.74
CA ALA A 61 7.82 5.39 2.78
C ALA A 61 8.17 6.67 2.01
N PHE A 62 8.73 7.68 2.68
CA PHE A 62 9.17 8.92 2.05
C PHE A 62 10.32 8.70 1.05
N ARG A 63 11.26 7.80 1.35
CA ARG A 63 12.35 7.44 0.44
C ARG A 63 11.82 6.76 -0.82
N GLU A 64 10.82 5.90 -0.71
CA GLU A 64 10.14 5.28 -1.86
C GLU A 64 9.51 6.35 -2.76
N LEU A 65 8.82 7.35 -2.19
CA LEU A 65 8.27 8.48 -2.97
C LEU A 65 9.36 9.34 -3.64
N SER A 66 10.52 9.46 -3.00
CA SER A 66 11.65 10.23 -3.53
C SER A 66 12.38 9.49 -4.66
N ALA A 67 12.34 8.16 -4.66
CA ALA A 67 12.99 7.31 -5.67
C ALA A 67 12.21 7.23 -6.99
N GLY A 68 10.88 7.34 -6.96
CA GLY A 68 9.99 7.40 -8.14
C GLY A 68 9.37 6.06 -8.55
#